data_AF-A0A7J4MF04-F1
#
_entry.id   AF-A0A7J4MF04-F1
#
_cell.length_a   1.000
_cell.length_b   1.000
_cell.length_c   1.000
_cell.angle_alpha   90.00
_cell.angle_beta   90.00
_cell.angle_gamma   90.00
#
_symmetry.space_group_name_H-M   'P 1'
#
loop_
_entity.id
_entity.type
_entity.pdbx_description
1 polymer ?
#
loop_
_entity_poly.entity_id
_entity_poly.type
_entity_poly.pdbx_seq_one_letter_code
_entity_poly.pdbx_strand_id
1 'polypeptide(L)'
;MLIKSIPEDFIVEEIPIEFSDKGDYSIYKLTKKDFNTESAVEHICNKFNIPRKNIKYAGSKDRHALTTQFISIFKDKGNLKIDTDNIKLGFISFHNEPLSLGSLKGNKFIIKIRDLSEEELNNFKTRFSDDYVFPNYFDDQ
;
A
#
# COMPACT_ATOMS: atom_id res chain seq x y z
N MET A 1 -24.15 0.98 -10.47
CA MET A 1 -22.70 0.87 -10.24
C MET A 1 -22.28 1.23 -8.81
N LEU A 2 -21.49 0.38 -8.14
CA LEU A 2 -20.84 0.66 -6.86
C LEU A 2 -19.32 0.42 -6.93
N ILE A 3 -18.54 1.30 -6.31
CA ILE A 3 -17.07 1.22 -6.16
C ILE A 3 -16.74 1.31 -4.67
N LYS A 4 -15.71 0.58 -4.20
CA LYS A 4 -15.28 0.55 -2.78
C LYS A 4 -16.40 0.08 -1.82
N SER A 5 -17.27 -0.85 -2.22
CA SER A 5 -18.34 -1.38 -1.34
C SER A 5 -17.79 -2.10 -0.11
N ILE A 6 -16.72 -2.88 -0.30
CA ILE A 6 -15.87 -3.43 0.77
C ILE A 6 -14.39 -3.14 0.46
N PRO A 7 -13.47 -3.13 1.45
CA PRO A 7 -12.06 -2.86 1.21
C PRO A 7 -11.41 -3.76 0.14
N GLU A 8 -11.84 -5.02 0.04
CA GLU A 8 -11.37 -5.98 -0.96
C GLU A 8 -11.80 -5.65 -2.39
N ASP A 9 -12.74 -4.72 -2.58
CA ASP A 9 -13.10 -4.22 -3.90
C ASP A 9 -12.12 -3.15 -4.39
N PHE A 10 -11.22 -2.67 -3.54
CA PHE A 10 -10.23 -1.66 -3.88
C PHE A 10 -8.89 -2.04 -3.29
N ILE A 11 -8.11 -2.80 -4.06
CA ILE A 11 -6.80 -3.28 -3.65
C ILE A 11 -5.74 -2.36 -4.26
N VAL A 12 -4.82 -1.91 -3.43
CA VAL A 12 -3.67 -1.09 -3.84
C VAL A 12 -2.39 -1.79 -3.42
N GLU A 13 -1.56 -2.15 -4.38
CA GLU A 13 -0.24 -2.75 -4.12
C GLU A 13 0.86 -1.79 -4.56
N GLU A 14 1.69 -1.36 -3.63
CA GLU A 14 2.87 -0.54 -3.93
C GLU A 14 3.88 -1.35 -4.74
N ILE A 15 4.38 -0.75 -5.81
CA ILE A 15 5.49 -1.28 -6.61
C ILE A 15 6.77 -0.65 -6.05
N PRO A 16 7.63 -1.42 -5.38
CA PRO A 16 8.78 -0.86 -4.69
C PRO A 16 9.88 -0.43 -5.67
N ILE A 17 10.79 0.40 -5.16
CA ILE A 17 12.13 0.54 -5.75
C ILE A 17 12.94 -0.75 -5.53
N GLU A 18 14.12 -0.82 -6.13
CA GLU A 18 15.08 -1.88 -5.80
C GLU A 18 15.74 -1.59 -4.45
N PHE A 19 15.76 -2.59 -3.58
CA PHE A 19 16.42 -2.50 -2.28
C PHE A 19 17.89 -2.92 -2.42
N SER A 20 18.74 -2.45 -1.52
CA SER A 20 20.19 -2.65 -1.62
C SER A 20 20.69 -3.96 -1.00
N ASP A 21 19.80 -4.73 -0.37
CA ASP A 21 20.08 -5.98 0.36
C ASP A 21 21.08 -5.85 1.51
N LYS A 22 21.39 -4.61 1.89
CA LYS A 22 22.28 -4.22 2.98
C LYS A 22 21.91 -2.83 3.48
N GLY A 23 22.38 -2.51 4.68
CA GLY A 23 22.22 -1.20 5.31
C GLY A 23 21.50 -1.30 6.66
N ASP A 24 21.34 -0.14 7.30
CA ASP A 24 20.81 -0.05 8.67
C ASP A 24 19.26 -0.04 8.71
N TYR A 25 18.59 0.00 7.57
CA TYR A 25 17.13 0.01 7.50
C TYR A 25 16.63 -1.36 7.09
N SER A 26 15.80 -1.97 7.94
CA SER A 26 15.07 -3.18 7.58
C SER A 26 13.80 -2.78 6.84
N ILE A 27 13.57 -3.39 5.69
CA ILE A 27 12.39 -3.17 4.86
C ILE A 27 11.36 -4.25 5.17
N TYR A 28 10.15 -3.80 5.45
CA TYR A 28 9.00 -4.65 5.69
C TYR A 28 7.91 -4.37 4.66
N LYS A 29 7.26 -5.44 4.22
CA LYS A 29 5.99 -5.38 3.50
C LYS A 29 4.86 -5.33 4.53
N LEU A 30 4.07 -4.26 4.47
CA LEU A 30 2.92 -4.00 5.33
C LEU A 30 1.65 -4.11 4.49
N THR A 31 0.83 -5.11 4.76
CA THR A 31 -0.54 -5.21 4.25
C THR A 31 -1.51 -4.82 5.36
N LYS A 32 -2.45 -3.92 5.07
CA LYS A 32 -3.43 -3.44 6.03
C LYS A 32 -4.84 -3.39 5.43
N LYS A 33 -5.85 -3.59 6.28
CA LYS A 33 -7.28 -3.43 6.00
C LYS A 33 -7.94 -2.71 7.18
N ASP A 34 -8.78 -1.71 6.89
CA ASP A 34 -9.49 -0.87 7.89
C ASP A 34 -8.60 0.05 8.75
N PHE A 35 -7.32 0.18 8.38
CA PHE A 35 -6.36 1.11 8.94
C PHE A 35 -5.92 2.13 7.89
N ASN A 36 -5.73 3.40 8.29
CA ASN A 36 -4.88 4.30 7.51
C ASN A 36 -3.39 3.97 7.77
N THR A 37 -2.47 4.51 6.98
CA THR A 37 -1.04 4.17 7.13
C THR A 37 -0.49 4.56 8.50
N GLU A 38 -0.82 5.74 9.01
CA GLU A 38 -0.31 6.23 10.30
C GLU A 38 -0.73 5.33 11.47
N SER A 39 -2.03 5.00 11.56
CA SER A 39 -2.56 4.11 12.60
C SER A 39 -1.98 2.70 12.55
N ALA A 40 -1.70 2.16 11.36
CA ALA A 40 -0.99 0.88 11.23
C ALA A 40 0.47 0.98 11.73
N VAL A 41 1.14 2.10 11.46
CA VAL A 41 2.49 2.36 11.96
C VAL A 41 2.51 2.56 13.48
N GLU A 42 1.57 3.29 14.06
CA GLU A 42 1.40 3.41 15.51
C GLU A 42 1.18 2.06 16.18
N HIS A 43 0.35 1.20 15.57
CA HIS A 43 0.15 -0.17 16.04
C HIS A 43 1.48 -0.96 16.09
N ILE A 44 2.31 -0.87 15.05
CA ILE A 44 3.64 -1.50 15.00
C ILE A 44 4.57 -0.91 16.07
N CYS A 45 4.58 0.42 16.24
CA CYS A 45 5.39 1.10 17.25
C CYS A 45 5.07 0.59 18.65
N ASN A 46 3.77 0.54 19.00
CA ASN A 46 3.31 0.09 20.30
C ASN A 46 3.59 -1.40 20.53
N LYS A 47 3.40 -2.24 19.51
CA LYS A 47 3.58 -3.70 19.63
C LYS A 47 5.04 -4.09 19.85
N PHE A 48 5.99 -3.42 19.21
CA PHE A 48 7.41 -3.78 19.24
C PHE A 48 8.28 -2.78 20.03
N ASN A 49 7.66 -1.80 20.68
CA ASN A 49 8.34 -0.73 21.41
C ASN A 49 9.38 0.03 20.54
N ILE A 50 8.98 0.34 19.31
CA ILE A 50 9.83 1.03 18.32
C ILE A 50 9.48 2.52 18.33
N PRO A 51 10.47 3.43 18.44
CA PRO A 51 10.21 4.85 18.31
C PRO A 51 9.62 5.18 16.95
N ARG A 52 8.50 5.91 16.92
CA ARG A 52 7.81 6.30 15.67
C ARG A 52 8.72 6.92 14.62
N LYS A 53 9.70 7.72 15.04
CA LYS A 53 10.69 8.37 14.18
C LYS A 53 11.57 7.39 13.37
N ASN A 54 11.70 6.14 13.82
CA ASN A 54 12.49 5.10 13.17
C ASN A 54 11.74 4.43 12.02
N ILE A 55 10.40 4.58 11.95
CA ILE A 55 9.58 4.00 10.88
C ILE A 55 9.32 5.06 9.81
N LYS A 56 9.65 4.75 8.56
CA LYS A 56 9.41 5.62 7.39
C LYS A 56 8.77 4.84 6.25
N TYR A 57 8.10 5.54 5.35
CA TYR A 57 7.36 4.95 4.22
C TYR A 57 7.20 5.97 3.09
N ALA A 58 6.94 5.48 1.88
CA ALA A 58 6.98 6.30 0.67
C ALA A 58 5.71 7.12 0.41
N GLY A 59 4.59 6.77 1.05
CA GLY A 59 3.36 7.52 0.99
C GLY A 59 2.27 6.89 1.84
N SER A 60 1.26 7.68 2.18
CA SER A 60 0.06 7.20 2.87
C SER A 60 -0.85 6.43 1.89
N LYS A 61 -1.64 5.51 2.43
CA LYS A 61 -2.61 4.70 1.70
C LYS A 61 -3.95 4.73 2.44
N ASP A 62 -5.03 4.78 1.65
CA ASP A 62 -6.41 4.90 2.13
C ASP A 62 -6.79 3.86 3.18
N ARG A 63 -7.68 4.26 4.08
CA ARG A 63 -8.27 3.36 5.09
C ARG A 63 -9.26 2.37 4.47
N HIS A 64 -10.06 2.85 3.51
CA HIS A 64 -11.17 2.10 2.89
C HIS A 64 -10.70 1.29 1.67
N ALA A 65 -9.63 0.52 1.86
CA ALA A 65 -8.98 -0.28 0.84
C ALA A 65 -8.15 -1.39 1.50
N LEU A 66 -7.94 -2.50 0.79
CA LEU A 66 -6.91 -3.47 1.14
C LEU A 66 -5.59 -2.98 0.52
N THR A 67 -4.66 -2.52 1.34
CA THR A 67 -3.46 -1.84 0.83
C THR A 67 -2.20 -2.57 1.26
N THR A 68 -1.28 -2.73 0.32
CA THR A 68 0.07 -3.25 0.56
C THR A 68 1.08 -2.15 0.24
N GLN A 69 1.95 -1.84 1.19
CA GLN A 69 3.02 -0.85 1.04
C GLN A 69 4.30 -1.33 1.72
N PHE A 70 5.41 -0.63 1.49
CA PHE A 70 6.66 -0.91 2.18
C PHE A 70 6.94 0.15 3.25
N ILE A 71 7.51 -0.30 4.36
CA ILE A 71 8.01 0.56 5.43
C ILE A 71 9.47 0.21 5.71
N SER A 72 10.28 1.20 6.07
CA SER A 72 11.64 1.00 6.57
C SER A 72 11.70 1.24 8.07
N ILE A 73 12.41 0.40 8.80
CA ILE A 73 12.64 0.54 10.24
C ILE A 73 14.14 0.64 10.51
N PHE A 74 14.56 1.75 11.10
CA PHE A 74 15.97 2.01 11.40
C PHE A 74 16.49 1.13 12.56
N LYS A 75 17.65 0.50 12.35
CA LYS A 75 18.40 -0.35 13.30
C LYS A 75 17.58 -1.49 13.91
N ASP A 76 16.60 -1.99 13.17
CA ASP A 76 15.90 -3.23 13.50
C ASP A 76 16.58 -4.44 12.83
N LYS A 77 16.38 -5.64 13.41
CA LYS A 77 17.07 -6.88 13.02
C LYS A 77 16.39 -7.63 11.86
N GLY A 78 15.28 -7.14 11.31
CA GLY A 78 14.61 -7.80 10.19
C GLY A 78 13.84 -9.06 10.58
N ASN A 79 13.36 -9.16 11.82
CA ASN A 79 12.68 -10.36 12.35
C ASN A 79 11.28 -10.09 12.91
N LEU A 80 10.74 -8.89 12.72
CA LEU A 80 9.40 -8.55 13.18
C LEU A 80 8.35 -9.20 12.30
N LYS A 81 7.27 -9.69 12.91
CA LYS A 81 6.15 -10.28 12.18
C LYS A 81 4.82 -9.96 12.85
N ILE A 82 3.85 -9.57 12.03
CA ILE A 82 2.44 -9.48 12.42
C ILE A 82 1.65 -10.31 11.41
N ASP A 83 0.73 -11.12 11.88
CA ASP A 83 -0.16 -11.90 11.05
C ASP A 83 -1.54 -11.94 11.71
N THR A 84 -2.33 -10.89 11.44
CA THR A 84 -3.73 -10.78 11.88
C THR A 84 -4.62 -10.55 10.66
N ASP A 85 -5.93 -10.56 10.86
CA ASP A 85 -6.90 -10.34 9.79
C ASP A 85 -6.79 -8.94 9.16
N ASN A 86 -6.41 -7.94 9.97
CA ASN A 86 -6.36 -6.54 9.53
C ASN A 86 -4.95 -6.02 9.23
N ILE A 87 -3.90 -6.63 9.79
CA ILE A 87 -2.51 -6.19 9.59
C ILE A 87 -1.61 -7.40 9.40
N LYS A 88 -0.83 -7.37 8.32
CA LYS A 88 0.27 -8.31 8.07
C LYS A 88 1.55 -7.53 7.85
N LEU A 89 2.59 -7.92 8.58
CA LEU A 89 3.92 -7.33 8.48
C LEU A 89 4.93 -8.46 8.30
N GLY A 90 5.73 -8.40 7.24
CA GLY A 90 6.78 -9.38 6.96
C GLY A 90 8.06 -8.72 6.45
N PHE A 91 9.20 -9.18 6.94
CA PHE A 91 10.51 -8.70 6.50
C PHE A 91 10.77 -9.08 5.04
N ILE A 92 11.43 -8.18 4.31
CA ILE A 92 11.73 -8.34 2.88
C ILE A 92 13.24 -8.31 2.64
N SER A 93 13.91 -7.23 3.06
CA SER A 93 15.34 -7.04 2.83
C SER A 93 15.90 -5.90 3.70
N PHE A 94 17.20 -5.64 3.62
CA PHE A 94 17.82 -4.43 4.16
C PHE A 94 17.99 -3.36 3.08
N HIS A 95 18.04 -2.10 3.52
CA HIS A 95 18.29 -0.95 2.68
C HIS A 95 19.23 0.07 3.34
N ASN A 96 20.00 0.79 2.52
CA ASN A 96 20.97 1.79 3.00
C ASN A 96 20.28 3.05 3.54
N GLU A 97 19.15 3.43 2.94
CA GLU A 97 18.46 4.69 3.22
C GLU A 97 17.04 4.43 3.74
N PRO A 98 16.43 5.40 4.48
CA PRO A 98 15.02 5.31 4.83
C PRO A 98 14.14 5.44 3.59
N LEU A 99 13.01 4.74 3.58
CA LEU A 99 11.96 5.04 2.61
C LEU A 99 11.41 6.44 2.86
N SER A 100 11.24 7.21 1.80
CA SER A 100 10.75 8.59 1.85
C SER A 100 9.78 8.86 0.69
N LEU A 101 9.11 10.02 0.68
CA LEU A 101 8.24 10.42 -0.42
C LEU A 101 8.97 10.25 -1.76
N GLY A 102 8.38 9.48 -2.67
CA GLY A 102 8.99 9.13 -3.96
C GLY A 102 9.81 7.82 -3.97
N SER A 103 9.96 7.13 -2.84
CA SER A 103 10.62 5.81 -2.76
C SER A 103 9.71 4.65 -3.21
N LEU A 104 9.00 4.84 -4.31
CA LEU A 104 8.18 3.83 -4.99
C LEU A 104 8.21 4.06 -6.50
N LYS A 105 8.06 2.99 -7.30
CA LYS A 105 7.90 3.09 -8.76
C LYS A 105 6.47 3.46 -9.15
N GLY A 106 5.50 3.08 -8.32
CA GLY A 106 4.08 3.35 -8.57
C GLY A 106 3.17 2.45 -7.73
N ASN A 107 1.89 2.40 -8.08
CA ASN A 107 0.91 1.54 -7.42
C ASN A 107 0.18 0.71 -8.48
N LYS A 108 -0.03 -0.56 -8.18
CA LYS A 108 -0.91 -1.44 -8.93
C LYS A 108 -2.28 -1.42 -8.26
N PHE A 109 -3.31 -1.09 -9.04
CA PHE A 109 -4.69 -1.08 -8.58
C PHE A 109 -5.42 -2.33 -9.09
N ILE A 110 -6.19 -2.97 -8.22
CA ILE A 110 -7.18 -3.98 -8.58
C ILE A 110 -8.51 -3.50 -8.02
N ILE A 111 -9.41 -3.10 -8.93
CA ILE A 111 -10.68 -2.49 -8.58
C ILE A 111 -11.80 -3.42 -9.04
N LYS A 112 -12.70 -3.77 -8.12
CA LYS A 112 -13.93 -4.48 -8.42
C LYS A 112 -15.07 -3.48 -8.44
N ILE A 113 -15.76 -3.44 -9.57
CA ILE A 113 -16.98 -2.65 -9.75
C ILE A 113 -18.16 -3.61 -9.58
N ARG A 114 -19.12 -3.24 -8.72
CA ARG A 114 -20.31 -4.05 -8.42
C ARG A 114 -21.57 -3.39 -8.97
N ASP A 115 -22.64 -4.17 -9.04
CA ASP A 115 -23.99 -3.73 -9.42
C ASP A 115 -24.01 -2.90 -10.70
N LEU A 116 -23.35 -3.43 -11.73
CA LEU A 116 -23.39 -2.90 -13.09
C LEU A 116 -24.64 -3.42 -13.80
N SER A 117 -25.38 -2.52 -14.45
CA SER A 117 -26.41 -2.93 -15.41
C SER A 117 -25.77 -3.51 -16.68
N GLU A 118 -26.54 -4.26 -17.47
CA GLU A 118 -26.05 -4.75 -18.77
C GLU A 118 -25.65 -3.60 -19.71
N GLU A 119 -26.38 -2.48 -19.66
CA GLU A 119 -26.08 -1.28 -20.43
C GLU A 119 -24.74 -0.66 -19.99
N GLU A 120 -24.51 -0.50 -18.68
CA GLU A 120 -23.25 0.01 -18.13
C GLU A 120 -22.07 -0.89 -18.49
N LEU A 121 -22.24 -2.21 -18.40
CA LEU A 121 -21.22 -3.19 -18.75
C LEU A 121 -20.85 -3.13 -20.25
N ASN A 122 -21.85 -3.02 -21.12
CA ASN A 122 -21.63 -2.92 -22.56
C ASN A 122 -20.91 -1.61 -22.92
N ASN A 123 -21.29 -0.50 -22.29
CA ASN A 123 -20.60 0.78 -22.45
C ASN A 123 -19.16 0.75 -21.95
N PHE A 124 -18.87 0.01 -20.87
CA PHE A 124 -17.50 -0.13 -20.37
C PHE A 124 -16.63 -0.89 -21.36
N LYS A 125 -17.12 -2.01 -21.90
CA LYS A 125 -16.39 -2.84 -22.88
C LYS A 125 -16.09 -2.12 -24.19
N THR A 126 -16.97 -1.22 -24.64
CA THR A 126 -16.77 -0.49 -25.90
C THR A 126 -15.85 0.71 -25.76
N ARG A 127 -15.73 1.27 -24.56
CA ARG A 127 -14.89 2.45 -24.29
C ARG A 127 -13.46 2.09 -23.90
N PHE A 128 -13.23 0.96 -23.25
CA PHE A 128 -11.88 0.55 -22.87
C PHE A 128 -11.17 -0.14 -24.05
N SER A 129 -10.15 0.52 -24.58
CA SER A 129 -9.10 -0.09 -25.41
C SER A 129 -7.76 -0.04 -24.68
N ASP A 130 -6.80 -0.86 -25.08
CA ASP A 130 -5.46 -0.84 -24.48
C ASP A 130 -4.74 0.51 -24.68
N ASP A 131 -5.15 1.30 -25.67
CA ASP A 131 -4.62 2.63 -25.98
C ASP A 131 -5.33 3.77 -25.24
N TYR A 132 -6.26 3.46 -24.33
CA TYR A 132 -7.04 4.47 -23.64
C TYR A 132 -6.15 5.24 -22.65
N VAL A 133 -6.04 6.55 -22.87
CA VAL A 133 -5.29 7.47 -22.00
C VAL A 133 -6.26 8.33 -21.20
N PHE A 134 -5.88 8.60 -19.94
CA PHE A 134 -6.63 9.49 -19.06
C PHE A 134 -5.84 10.78 -18.85
N PRO A 135 -6.49 11.95 -18.77
CA PRO A 135 -5.85 13.15 -18.26
C PRO A 135 -5.29 12.89 -16.84
N ASN A 136 -4.03 13.26 -16.60
CA ASN A 136 -3.35 13.05 -15.33
C ASN A 136 -3.66 14.21 -14.35
N TYR A 137 -4.91 14.29 -13.91
CA TYR A 137 -5.33 15.31 -12.93
C TYR A 137 -4.79 15.00 -11.54
N PHE A 138 -4.55 16.06 -10.76
CA PHE A 138 -4.43 15.96 -9.32
C PHE A 138 -5.83 16.13 -8.73
N ASP A 139 -6.31 15.13 -7.99
CA ASP A 139 -7.63 15.13 -7.36
C ASP A 139 -7.54 15.61 -5.90
N ASP A 140 -8.68 15.95 -5.32
CA ASP A 140 -8.78 16.27 -3.89
C ASP A 140 -8.69 14.95 -3.07
N GLN A 141 -7.81 14.92 -2.06
CA GLN A 141 -7.54 13.74 -1.21
C GLN A 141 -8.60 13.49 -0.14
#